data_AF-A0A9E0VDM8-F1
#
_entry.id   AF-A0A9E0VDM8-F1
#
_cell.length_a   1.000
_cell.length_b   1.000
_cell.length_c   1.000
_cell.angle_alpha   90.00
_cell.angle_beta   90.00
_cell.angle_gamma   90.00
#
_symmetry.space_group_name_H-M   'P 1'
#
loop_
_entity.id
_entity.type
_entity.pdbx_description
1 polymer ?
#
loop_
_entity_poly.entity_id
_entity_poly.type
_entity_poly.pdbx_seq_one_letter_code
_entity_poly.pdbx_strand_id
1 'polypeptide(L)'
;MNCEHCQDLISVFLDNELDQPSADRLREHLAVCDECSRVCEDLAMIMDVCRLDEDEAAMPPNPQALWCRINNVIESEVQAEILKEHKEQEKAAAAAESGWLPRRWNFSFMQLASAVVGIALISSLVTLIAIRNYGAPAGSDLSSNTPPTLFEKILGKVGLMETPEQKRSRVLKEREAAIDYWNKRVEARRAQWNTTLRDAFDRNLHEIDQAVDEYTEILQENPQDELSSEMLDSALDEKMELLRQFSEL
;
A
#
# COMPACT_ATOMS: atom_id res chain seq x y z
N MET A 1 25.75 -3.80 -28.37
CA MET A 1 25.72 -3.46 -26.94
C MET A 1 27.12 -3.05 -26.52
N ASN A 2 27.26 -1.93 -25.80
CA ASN A 2 28.53 -1.45 -25.24
C ASN A 2 28.76 -2.04 -23.85
N CYS A 3 30.02 -2.02 -23.38
CA CYS A 3 30.40 -2.63 -22.11
C CYS A 3 29.72 -1.96 -20.90
N GLU A 4 29.55 -0.63 -20.91
CA GLU A 4 28.87 0.09 -19.81
C GLU A 4 27.42 -0.39 -19.63
N HIS A 5 26.65 -0.40 -20.72
CA HIS A 5 25.28 -0.91 -20.67
C HIS A 5 25.21 -2.41 -20.36
N CYS A 6 26.26 -3.17 -20.70
CA CYS A 6 26.37 -4.56 -20.29
C CYS A 6 26.51 -4.71 -18.79
N GLN A 7 27.39 -3.93 -18.17
CA GLN A 7 27.63 -4.00 -16.74
C GLN A 7 26.39 -3.61 -15.93
N ASP A 8 25.64 -2.59 -16.38
CA ASP A 8 24.38 -2.18 -15.74
C ASP A 8 23.31 -3.29 -15.75
N LEU A 9 23.30 -4.12 -16.81
CA LEU A 9 22.30 -5.17 -17.00
C LEU A 9 22.68 -6.52 -16.37
N ILE A 10 23.94 -6.72 -15.97
CA ILE A 10 24.41 -8.00 -15.40
C ILE A 10 23.68 -8.32 -14.09
N SER A 11 23.48 -7.35 -13.19
CA SER A 11 22.76 -7.58 -11.92
C SER A 11 21.32 -8.03 -12.19
N VAL A 12 20.58 -7.25 -12.99
CA VAL A 12 19.18 -7.52 -13.36
C VAL A 12 19.04 -8.88 -14.08
N PHE A 13 20.05 -9.26 -14.85
CA PHE A 13 20.12 -10.56 -15.52
C PHE A 13 20.31 -11.72 -14.53
N LEU A 14 21.19 -11.58 -13.54
CA LEU A 14 21.42 -12.61 -12.51
C LEU A 14 20.20 -12.82 -11.60
N ASP A 15 19.40 -11.77 -11.40
CA ASP A 15 18.15 -11.81 -10.64
C ASP A 15 16.96 -12.38 -11.45
N ASN A 16 17.15 -12.69 -12.74
CA ASN A 16 16.11 -13.13 -13.70
C ASN A 16 14.99 -12.10 -13.95
N GLU A 17 15.25 -10.81 -13.74
CA GLU A 17 14.28 -9.73 -13.95
C GLU A 17 14.37 -9.11 -15.35
N LEU A 18 15.36 -9.53 -16.14
CA LEU A 18 15.58 -9.02 -17.49
C LEU A 18 14.63 -9.65 -18.52
N ASP A 19 14.08 -8.84 -19.42
CA ASP A 19 13.26 -9.31 -20.52
C ASP A 19 14.07 -10.22 -21.47
N GLN A 20 13.42 -11.24 -22.07
CA GLN A 20 14.12 -12.20 -22.91
C GLN A 20 14.93 -11.62 -24.08
N PRO A 21 14.43 -10.64 -24.86
CA PRO A 21 15.23 -10.10 -25.96
C PRO A 21 16.45 -9.31 -25.47
N SER A 22 16.40 -8.68 -24.29
CA SER A 22 17.58 -8.05 -23.68
C SER A 22 18.55 -9.10 -23.10
N ALA A 23 18.04 -10.17 -22.50
CA ALA A 23 18.86 -11.28 -21.99
C ALA A 23 19.62 -12.01 -23.11
N ASP A 24 19.00 -12.18 -24.29
CA ASP A 24 19.66 -12.77 -25.46
C ASP A 24 20.83 -11.91 -25.94
N ARG A 25 20.62 -10.58 -26.07
CA ARG A 25 21.66 -9.63 -26.47
C ARG A 25 22.81 -9.55 -25.46
N LEU A 26 22.50 -9.64 -24.17
CA LEU A 26 23.50 -9.68 -23.11
C LEU A 26 24.32 -10.97 -23.21
N ARG A 27 23.69 -12.13 -23.41
CA ARG A 27 24.40 -13.41 -23.62
C ARG A 27 25.29 -13.40 -24.85
N GLU A 28 24.85 -12.78 -25.94
CA GLU A 28 25.68 -12.57 -27.14
C GLU A 28 26.91 -11.69 -26.84
N HIS A 29 26.76 -10.65 -26.02
CA HIS A 29 27.88 -9.77 -25.63
C HIS A 29 28.86 -10.48 -24.69
N LEU A 30 28.36 -11.18 -23.67
CA LEU A 30 29.17 -11.95 -22.71
C LEU A 30 29.99 -13.04 -23.41
N ALA A 31 29.48 -13.64 -24.49
CA ALA A 31 30.20 -14.64 -25.28
C ALA A 31 31.41 -14.08 -26.04
N VAL A 32 31.51 -12.76 -26.22
CA VAL A 32 32.53 -12.10 -27.04
C VAL A 32 33.43 -11.17 -26.21
N CYS A 33 32.95 -10.68 -25.07
CA CYS A 33 33.68 -9.74 -24.20
C CYS A 33 34.16 -10.40 -22.91
N ASP A 34 35.44 -10.75 -22.85
CA ASP A 34 36.08 -11.35 -21.67
C ASP A 34 35.96 -10.49 -20.41
N GLU A 35 35.99 -9.16 -20.54
CA GLU A 35 35.90 -8.23 -19.41
C GLU A 35 34.52 -8.29 -18.75
N CYS A 36 33.45 -8.26 -19.55
CA CYS A 36 32.08 -8.37 -19.04
C CYS A 36 31.77 -9.80 -18.54
N SER A 37 32.36 -10.84 -19.16
CA SER A 37 32.22 -12.22 -18.68
C SER A 37 32.78 -12.37 -17.26
N ARG A 38 33.98 -11.81 -17.00
CA ARG A 38 34.58 -11.85 -15.66
C ARG A 38 33.74 -11.16 -14.61
N VAL A 39 33.21 -9.97 -14.92
CA VAL A 39 32.30 -9.25 -14.01
C VAL A 39 31.07 -10.11 -13.71
N CYS A 40 30.47 -10.74 -14.72
CA CYS A 40 29.34 -11.64 -14.53
C CYS A 40 29.67 -12.86 -13.66
N GLU A 41 30.85 -13.46 -13.85
CA GLU A 41 31.34 -14.59 -13.07
C GLU A 41 31.61 -14.21 -11.60
N ASP A 42 32.22 -13.04 -11.37
CA ASP A 42 32.50 -12.52 -10.03
C ASP A 42 31.21 -12.26 -9.25
N LEU A 43 30.22 -11.60 -9.86
CA LEU A 43 28.91 -11.40 -9.22
C LEU A 43 28.19 -12.72 -8.94
N ALA A 44 28.23 -13.66 -9.89
CA ALA A 44 27.62 -14.98 -9.69
C ALA A 44 28.26 -15.75 -8.54
N MET A 45 29.59 -15.65 -8.36
CA MET A 45 30.30 -16.27 -7.24
C MET A 45 29.89 -15.68 -5.89
N ILE A 46 29.71 -14.35 -5.81
CA ILE A 46 29.24 -13.68 -4.59
C ILE A 46 27.85 -14.18 -4.21
N MET A 47 26.94 -14.26 -5.20
CA MET A 47 25.57 -14.76 -4.97
C MET A 47 25.56 -16.23 -4.50
N ASP A 48 26.42 -17.08 -5.05
CA ASP A 48 26.51 -18.48 -4.65
C ASP A 48 26.96 -18.63 -3.19
N VAL A 49 27.95 -17.85 -2.75
CA VAL A 49 28.41 -17.82 -1.35
C VAL A 49 27.27 -17.39 -0.41
N CYS A 50 26.54 -16.32 -0.75
CA CYS A 50 25.43 -15.86 0.07
C CYS A 50 24.32 -16.91 0.22
N ARG A 51 24.03 -17.68 -0.84
CA ARG A 51 23.03 -18.77 -0.79
C ARG A 51 23.45 -19.92 0.11
N LEU A 52 24.74 -20.26 0.13
CA LEU A 52 25.25 -21.35 0.98
C LEU A 52 25.15 -21.01 2.48
N ASP A 53 25.33 -19.73 2.85
CA ASP A 53 25.18 -19.28 4.23
C ASP A 53 23.70 -19.31 4.70
N GLU A 54 22.74 -19.08 3.80
CA GLU A 54 21.31 -19.19 4.11
C GLU A 54 20.91 -20.63 4.44
N ASP A 55 21.40 -21.62 3.68
CA ASP A 55 21.01 -23.02 3.85
C ASP A 55 21.50 -23.65 5.17
N GLU A 56 22.67 -23.24 5.69
CA GLU A 56 23.17 -23.71 7.00
C GLU A 56 22.59 -22.92 8.19
N ALA A 57 22.23 -21.64 8.02
CA ALA A 57 21.71 -20.79 9.10
C ALA A 57 20.18 -20.84 9.25
N ALA A 58 19.43 -21.21 8.21
CA ALA A 58 17.98 -21.03 8.17
C ALA A 58 17.13 -22.22 8.67
N MET A 59 17.72 -23.35 9.08
CA MET A 59 16.90 -24.47 9.56
C MET A 59 16.63 -24.34 11.06
N PRO A 60 15.42 -23.92 11.49
CA PRO A 60 15.09 -23.86 12.90
C PRO A 60 15.13 -25.28 13.50
N PRO A 61 15.42 -25.43 14.80
CA PRO A 61 15.67 -26.73 15.44
C PRO A 61 14.52 -27.75 15.37
N ASN A 62 13.34 -27.39 14.85
CA ASN A 62 12.24 -28.31 14.54
C ASN A 62 11.23 -27.68 13.55
N PRO A 63 11.44 -27.80 12.23
CA PRO A 63 10.57 -27.16 11.25
C PRO A 63 9.16 -27.78 11.24
N GLN A 64 9.03 -29.08 11.49
CA GLN A 64 7.72 -29.74 11.58
C GLN A 64 6.88 -29.21 12.76
N ALA A 65 7.47 -29.02 13.94
CA ALA A 65 6.72 -28.50 15.10
C ALA A 65 6.30 -27.04 14.91
N LEU A 66 7.14 -26.23 14.26
CA LEU A 66 6.78 -24.86 13.89
C LEU A 66 5.63 -24.84 12.89
N TRP A 67 5.68 -25.70 11.87
CA TRP A 67 4.60 -25.78 10.88
C TRP A 67 3.28 -26.24 11.49
N CYS A 68 3.32 -27.25 12.37
CA CYS A 68 2.13 -27.65 13.13
C CYS A 68 1.57 -26.50 13.96
N ARG A 69 2.44 -25.70 14.60
CA ARG A 69 2.01 -24.54 15.40
C ARG A 69 1.38 -23.45 14.52
N ILE A 70 2.01 -23.10 13.40
CA ILE A 70 1.49 -22.10 12.45
C ILE A 70 0.12 -22.54 11.92
N ASN A 71 0.00 -23.80 11.49
CA ASN A 71 -1.24 -24.32 10.95
C ASN A 71 -2.38 -24.30 11.98
N ASN A 72 -2.09 -24.66 13.23
CA ASN A 72 -3.07 -24.61 14.31
C ASN A 72 -3.52 -23.18 14.63
N VAL A 73 -2.62 -22.19 14.56
CA VAL A 73 -2.96 -20.78 14.77
C VAL A 73 -3.90 -20.30 13.66
N ILE A 74 -3.52 -20.52 12.40
CA ILE A 74 -4.34 -20.14 11.23
C ILE A 74 -5.73 -20.78 11.31
N GLU A 75 -5.79 -22.09 11.57
CA GLU A 75 -7.07 -22.80 11.66
C GLU A 75 -7.94 -22.26 12.82
N SER A 76 -7.33 -21.92 13.95
CA SER A 76 -8.06 -21.35 15.10
C SER A 76 -8.59 -19.94 14.83
N GLU A 77 -7.83 -19.10 14.13
CA GLU A 77 -8.25 -17.74 13.76
C GLU A 77 -9.37 -17.76 12.72
N VAL A 78 -9.22 -18.61 11.70
CA VAL A 78 -10.24 -18.82 10.66
C VAL A 78 -11.54 -19.35 11.27
N GLN A 79 -11.47 -20.35 12.16
CA GLN A 79 -12.64 -20.86 12.86
C GLN A 79 -13.28 -19.80 13.75
N ALA A 80 -12.50 -18.94 14.40
CA ALA A 80 -13.02 -17.86 15.23
C ALA A 80 -13.74 -16.79 14.40
N GLU A 81 -13.21 -16.41 13.24
CA GLU A 81 -13.87 -15.47 12.32
C GLU A 81 -15.17 -16.06 11.75
N ILE A 82 -15.15 -17.31 11.28
CA ILE A 82 -16.36 -18.02 10.81
C ILE A 82 -17.44 -18.06 11.92
N LEU A 83 -17.05 -18.35 13.16
CA LEU A 83 -17.99 -18.40 14.28
C LEU A 83 -18.54 -17.02 14.65
N LYS A 84 -17.77 -15.94 14.46
CA LYS A 84 -18.25 -14.56 14.64
C LYS A 84 -19.24 -14.20 13.54
N GLU A 85 -18.92 -14.47 12.28
CA GLU A 85 -19.80 -14.21 11.13
C GLU A 85 -21.14 -14.95 11.28
N HIS A 86 -21.12 -16.23 11.67
CA HIS A 86 -22.35 -16.99 11.91
C HIS A 86 -23.18 -16.42 13.07
N LYS A 87 -22.54 -16.03 14.17
CA LYS A 87 -23.25 -15.41 15.32
C LYS A 87 -23.83 -14.04 14.97
N GLU A 88 -23.15 -13.27 14.11
CA GLU A 88 -23.64 -11.98 13.62
C GLU A 88 -24.82 -12.16 12.65
N GLN A 89 -24.75 -13.15 11.76
CA GLN A 89 -25.87 -13.51 10.87
C GLN A 89 -27.08 -14.05 11.64
N GLU A 90 -26.90 -14.92 12.64
CA GLU A 90 -28.00 -15.41 13.48
C GLU A 90 -28.66 -14.28 14.27
N LYS A 91 -27.87 -13.34 14.81
CA LYS A 91 -28.40 -12.15 15.49
C LYS A 91 -29.13 -11.21 14.53
N ALA A 92 -28.62 -11.03 13.31
CA ALA A 92 -29.27 -10.22 12.28
C ALA A 92 -30.58 -10.86 11.79
N ALA A 93 -30.62 -12.19 11.63
CA ALA A 93 -31.83 -12.94 11.30
C ALA A 93 -32.87 -12.90 12.42
N ALA A 94 -32.46 -13.08 13.68
CA ALA A 94 -33.34 -12.98 14.84
C ALA A 94 -33.87 -11.54 15.06
N ALA A 95 -33.06 -10.53 14.74
CA ALA A 95 -33.49 -9.11 14.75
C ALA A 95 -34.44 -8.78 13.59
N ALA A 96 -34.28 -9.42 12.43
CA ALA A 96 -35.20 -9.28 11.29
C ALA A 96 -36.57 -9.95 11.54
N GLU A 97 -36.62 -11.00 12.36
CA GLU A 97 -37.89 -11.65 12.74
C GLU A 97 -38.64 -10.94 13.89
N SER A 98 -37.92 -10.22 14.77
CA SER A 98 -38.51 -9.55 15.94
C SER A 98 -38.66 -8.03 15.80
N GLY A 99 -38.07 -7.43 14.76
CA GLY A 99 -38.10 -5.99 14.47
C GLY A 99 -39.02 -5.63 13.30
N TRP A 100 -40.25 -5.21 13.62
CA TRP A 100 -41.10 -4.29 12.84
C TRP A 100 -40.93 -4.29 11.30
N LEU A 101 -41.47 -5.29 10.60
CA LEU A 101 -41.77 -5.13 9.17
C LEU A 101 -43.04 -4.27 9.01
N PRO A 102 -43.01 -3.07 8.40
CA PRO A 102 -44.23 -2.47 7.92
C PRO A 102 -44.68 -3.21 6.65
N ARG A 103 -45.78 -3.96 6.81
CA ARG A 103 -46.98 -3.84 5.98
C ARG A 103 -46.73 -3.61 4.48
N ARG A 104 -46.79 -4.71 3.71
CA ARG A 104 -47.11 -4.82 2.27
C ARG A 104 -47.22 -3.47 1.54
N TRP A 105 -46.16 -3.08 0.83
CA TRP A 105 -46.20 -1.96 -0.09
C TRP A 105 -46.98 -2.35 -1.35
N ASN A 106 -48.17 -1.79 -1.52
CA ASN A 106 -48.89 -1.83 -2.79
C ASN A 106 -48.44 -0.62 -3.61
N PHE A 107 -47.39 -0.78 -4.40
CA PHE A 107 -47.05 0.23 -5.41
C PHE A 107 -48.12 0.22 -6.50
N SER A 108 -48.79 1.36 -6.69
CA SER A 108 -49.77 1.53 -7.77
C SER A 108 -49.05 1.50 -9.12
N PHE A 109 -49.65 0.82 -10.12
CA PHE A 109 -49.11 0.69 -11.48
C PHE A 109 -48.65 2.04 -12.09
N MET A 110 -49.25 3.17 -11.68
CA MET A 110 -48.84 4.49 -12.16
C MET A 110 -47.48 4.97 -11.65
N GLN A 111 -47.03 4.54 -10.46
CA GLN A 111 -45.72 4.92 -9.91
C GLN A 111 -44.57 4.17 -10.60
N LEU A 112 -44.82 2.92 -11.02
CA LEU A 112 -43.87 2.16 -11.83
C LEU A 112 -43.71 2.78 -13.23
N ALA A 113 -44.81 3.23 -13.84
CA ALA A 113 -44.78 3.87 -15.15
C ALA A 113 -43.98 5.19 -15.14
N SER A 114 -44.12 6.03 -14.11
CA SER A 114 -43.34 7.27 -14.02
C SER A 114 -41.84 7.04 -13.84
N ALA A 115 -41.45 6.01 -13.08
CA ALA A 115 -40.05 5.68 -12.87
C ALA A 115 -39.37 5.21 -14.18
N VAL A 116 -40.05 4.38 -14.97
CA VAL A 116 -39.54 3.92 -16.27
C VAL A 116 -39.36 5.08 -17.25
N VAL A 117 -40.30 6.02 -17.29
CA VAL A 117 -40.19 7.22 -18.13
C VAL A 117 -39.03 8.12 -17.66
N GLY A 118 -38.87 8.30 -16.35
CA GLY A 118 -37.77 9.07 -15.78
C GLY A 118 -36.40 8.50 -16.15
N ILE A 119 -36.22 7.19 -16.01
CA ILE A 119 -34.97 6.50 -16.36
C ILE A 119 -34.68 6.63 -17.87
N ALA A 120 -35.71 6.50 -18.73
CA ALA A 120 -35.55 6.64 -20.17
C ALA A 120 -35.15 8.06 -20.59
N LEU A 121 -35.70 9.09 -19.95
CA LEU A 121 -35.32 10.48 -20.22
C LEU A 121 -33.88 10.78 -19.78
N ILE A 122 -33.46 10.26 -18.62
CA ILE A 122 -32.09 10.43 -18.12
C ILE A 122 -31.08 9.71 -19.04
N SER A 123 -31.36 8.48 -19.46
CA SER A 123 -30.44 7.75 -20.35
C SER A 123 -30.32 8.40 -21.72
N SER A 124 -31.43 8.95 -22.25
CA SER A 124 -31.44 9.70 -23.50
C SER A 124 -30.62 11.00 -23.39
N LEU A 125 -30.72 11.70 -22.26
CA LEU A 125 -29.97 12.93 -22.00
C LEU A 125 -28.45 12.66 -21.91
N VAL A 126 -28.04 11.60 -21.20
CA VAL A 126 -26.62 11.20 -21.10
C VAL A 126 -26.06 10.85 -22.47
N THR A 127 -26.83 10.14 -23.30
CA THR A 127 -26.41 9.74 -24.65
C THR A 127 -26.18 10.97 -25.56
N LEU A 128 -27.04 12.00 -25.47
CA LEU A 128 -26.87 13.24 -26.23
C LEU A 128 -25.64 14.04 -25.78
N ILE A 129 -25.34 14.06 -24.49
CA ILE A 129 -24.16 14.74 -23.94
C ILE A 129 -22.88 14.03 -24.38
N ALA A 130 -22.85 12.70 -24.35
CA ALA A 130 -21.71 11.91 -24.80
C ALA A 130 -21.37 12.15 -26.28
N ILE A 131 -22.38 12.13 -27.17
CA ILE A 131 -22.16 12.35 -28.61
C ILE A 131 -21.67 13.79 -28.88
N ARG A 132 -22.18 14.78 -28.13
CA ARG A 132 -21.75 16.17 -28.28
C ARG A 132 -20.33 16.42 -27.78
N ASN A 133 -19.88 15.67 -26.76
CA ASN A 133 -18.53 15.78 -26.19
C ASN A 133 -17.46 15.07 -27.04
N TYR A 134 -17.83 14.00 -27.78
CA TYR A 134 -16.90 13.28 -28.66
C TYR A 134 -16.54 14.03 -29.96
N GLY A 135 -17.19 15.17 -30.25
CA GLY A 135 -16.91 16.00 -31.43
C GLY A 135 -15.70 16.95 -31.29
N ALA A 136 -15.02 16.98 -30.15
CA ALA A 136 -13.79 17.74 -29.97
C ALA A 136 -12.57 16.86 -30.27
N PRO A 137 -11.74 17.17 -31.29
CA PRO A 137 -10.55 16.38 -31.59
C PRO A 137 -9.53 16.52 -30.45
N ALA A 138 -9.11 15.38 -29.91
CA ALA A 138 -8.05 15.26 -28.92
C ALA A 138 -6.71 15.70 -29.53
N GLY A 139 -6.32 16.94 -29.21
CA GLY A 139 -4.93 17.37 -29.22
C GLY A 139 -4.28 16.95 -27.91
N SER A 140 -3.12 16.30 -28.03
CA SER A 140 -2.14 16.03 -26.99
C SER A 140 -2.01 17.16 -25.97
N ASP A 141 -2.05 16.85 -24.67
CA ASP A 141 -0.96 17.20 -23.75
C ASP A 141 -1.08 16.44 -22.41
N LEU A 142 0.08 15.87 -22.04
CA LEU A 142 0.42 15.38 -20.71
C LEU A 142 0.43 16.57 -19.74
N SER A 143 -0.59 16.68 -18.89
CA SER A 143 -0.50 17.26 -17.55
C SER A 143 -1.81 16.98 -16.84
N SER A 144 -1.75 16.06 -15.87
CA SER A 144 -2.79 15.88 -14.86
C SER A 144 -2.83 17.11 -13.96
N ASN A 145 -3.48 18.16 -14.45
CA ASN A 145 -4.02 19.28 -13.68
C ASN A 145 -5.38 19.63 -14.28
N THR A 146 -6.28 18.64 -14.32
CA THR A 146 -7.67 18.87 -14.66
C THR A 146 -8.31 19.55 -13.44
N PRO A 147 -8.78 20.81 -13.52
CA PRO A 147 -9.55 21.40 -12.43
C PRO A 147 -10.77 20.51 -12.19
N PRO A 148 -11.14 20.25 -10.91
CA PRO A 148 -12.20 19.31 -10.59
C PRO A 148 -13.46 19.69 -11.35
N THR A 149 -14.01 18.73 -12.06
CA THR A 149 -15.23 18.97 -12.84
C THR A 149 -16.34 19.39 -11.89
N LEU A 150 -17.29 20.21 -12.35
CA LEU A 150 -18.45 20.62 -11.52
C LEU A 150 -19.18 19.40 -10.92
N PHE A 151 -19.07 18.25 -11.58
CA PHE A 151 -19.56 16.96 -11.11
C PHE A 151 -18.80 16.44 -9.88
N GLU A 152 -17.46 16.44 -9.88
CA GLU A 152 -16.65 16.08 -8.70
C GLU A 152 -16.86 17.04 -7.53
N LYS A 153 -17.01 18.34 -7.80
CA LYS A 153 -17.27 19.34 -6.75
C LYS A 153 -18.64 19.15 -6.10
N ILE A 154 -19.64 18.68 -6.85
CA ILE A 154 -20.96 18.36 -6.33
C ILE A 154 -20.93 17.00 -5.60
N LEU A 155 -20.23 15.99 -6.12
CA LEU A 155 -20.10 14.68 -5.48
C LEU A 155 -19.32 14.73 -4.15
N GLY A 156 -18.24 15.53 -4.09
CA GLY A 156 -17.52 15.78 -2.84
C GLY A 156 -18.38 16.49 -1.80
N LYS A 157 -19.28 17.39 -2.22
CA LYS A 157 -20.22 18.09 -1.33
C LYS A 157 -21.37 17.19 -0.83
N VAL A 158 -21.67 16.11 -1.55
CA VAL A 158 -22.69 15.10 -1.18
C VAL A 158 -22.07 13.93 -0.39
N GLY A 159 -20.74 13.92 -0.17
CA GLY A 159 -20.05 12.90 0.61
C GLY A 159 -19.92 11.54 -0.09
N LEU A 160 -20.06 11.52 -1.42
CA LEU A 160 -19.99 10.28 -2.23
C LEU A 160 -18.60 9.99 -2.80
N MET A 161 -17.67 10.95 -2.71
CA MET A 161 -16.24 10.76 -3.00
C MET A 161 -15.42 11.41 -1.90
N GLU A 162 -14.44 10.66 -1.39
CA GLU A 162 -13.45 11.14 -0.44
C GLU A 162 -12.57 12.19 -1.12
N THR A 163 -12.54 13.39 -0.56
CA THR A 163 -11.67 14.47 -1.07
C THR A 163 -10.19 14.04 -0.96
N PRO A 164 -9.30 14.52 -1.85
CA PRO A 164 -7.88 14.20 -1.77
C PRO A 164 -7.28 14.56 -0.40
N GLU A 165 -7.73 15.65 0.22
CA GLU A 165 -7.34 16.02 1.59
C GLU A 165 -7.83 15.02 2.64
N GLN A 166 -9.06 14.51 2.52
CA GLN A 166 -9.57 13.47 3.44
C GLN A 166 -8.74 12.19 3.35
N LYS A 167 -8.38 11.74 2.14
CA LYS A 167 -7.50 10.57 1.95
C LYS A 167 -6.15 10.76 2.64
N ARG A 168 -5.50 11.90 2.43
CA ARG A 168 -4.22 12.25 3.08
C ARG A 168 -4.34 12.24 4.61
N SER A 169 -5.39 12.88 5.14
CA SER A 169 -5.63 12.93 6.58
C SER A 169 -5.88 11.55 7.19
N ARG A 170 -6.49 10.63 6.44
CA ARG A 170 -6.73 9.26 6.87
C ARG A 170 -5.43 8.47 6.92
N VAL A 171 -4.62 8.54 5.85
CA VAL A 171 -3.32 7.85 5.79
C VAL A 171 -2.41 8.31 6.93
N LEU A 172 -2.34 9.62 7.19
CA LEU A 172 -1.56 10.15 8.31
C LEU A 172 -2.04 9.62 9.67
N LYS A 173 -3.35 9.57 9.91
CA LYS A 173 -3.91 9.00 11.14
C LYS A 173 -3.62 7.51 11.31
N GLU A 174 -3.68 6.74 10.22
CA GLU A 174 -3.35 5.32 10.25
C GLU A 174 -1.88 5.11 10.63
N ARG A 175 -0.97 5.93 10.07
CA ARG A 175 0.47 5.93 10.42
C ARG A 175 0.72 6.32 11.86
N GLU A 176 0.06 7.38 12.34
CA GLU A 176 0.19 7.87 13.71
C GLU A 176 -0.26 6.81 14.74
N ALA A 177 -1.35 6.09 14.44
CA ALA A 177 -1.79 4.97 15.27
C ALA A 177 -0.79 3.80 15.30
N ALA A 178 -0.11 3.52 14.18
CA ALA A 178 0.93 2.50 14.11
C ALA A 178 2.18 2.90 14.93
N ILE A 179 2.60 4.16 14.82
CA ILE A 179 3.68 4.73 15.63
C ILE A 179 3.36 4.61 17.13
N ASP A 180 2.14 4.98 17.54
CA ASP A 180 1.69 4.85 18.92
C ASP A 180 1.71 3.41 19.44
N TYR A 181 1.31 2.45 18.59
CA TYR A 181 1.34 1.04 18.91
C TYR A 181 2.77 0.56 19.19
N TRP A 182 3.72 0.87 18.30
CA TRP A 182 5.11 0.47 18.47
C TRP A 182 5.78 1.18 19.64
N ASN A 183 5.49 2.46 19.84
CA ASN A 183 6.03 3.25 20.93
C ASN A 183 5.67 2.65 22.30
N LYS A 184 4.41 2.26 22.51
CA LYS A 184 3.98 1.56 23.74
C LYS A 184 4.76 0.26 23.99
N ARG A 185 5.08 -0.45 22.91
CA ARG A 185 5.76 -1.74 22.96
C ARG A 185 7.26 -1.59 23.25
N VAL A 186 7.87 -0.54 22.69
CA VAL A 186 9.23 -0.09 23.03
C VAL A 186 9.31 0.30 24.50
N GLU A 187 8.41 1.17 24.99
CA GLU A 187 8.40 1.63 26.39
C GLU A 187 8.27 0.47 27.39
N ALA A 188 7.46 -0.54 27.08
CA ALA A 188 7.33 -1.74 27.92
C ALA A 188 8.65 -2.53 28.08
N ARG A 189 9.53 -2.48 27.07
CA ARG A 189 10.84 -3.16 27.05
C ARG A 189 12.00 -2.28 27.45
N ARG A 190 11.83 -0.96 27.39
CA ARG A 190 12.84 0.06 27.69
C ARG A 190 13.50 -0.11 29.06
N ALA A 191 12.81 -0.71 30.02
CA ALA A 191 13.34 -1.05 31.34
C ALA A 191 14.47 -2.10 31.32
N GLN A 192 14.50 -2.98 30.30
CA GLN A 192 15.48 -4.06 30.16
C GLN A 192 16.75 -3.61 29.44
N TRP A 193 16.72 -2.43 28.81
CA TRP A 193 17.84 -1.91 28.04
C TRP A 193 18.95 -1.34 28.94
N ASN A 194 20.20 -1.53 28.50
CA ASN A 194 21.34 -0.83 29.08
C ASN A 194 21.33 0.66 28.69
N THR A 195 22.09 1.47 29.42
CA THR A 195 22.12 2.93 29.24
C THR A 195 22.56 3.34 27.84
N THR A 196 23.57 2.67 27.28
CA THR A 196 24.09 2.99 25.93
C THR A 196 23.03 2.79 24.85
N LEU A 197 22.25 1.72 24.93
CA LEU A 197 21.18 1.41 23.97
C LEU A 197 20.02 2.39 24.09
N ARG A 198 19.65 2.77 25.32
CA ARG A 198 18.63 3.79 25.57
C ARG A 198 19.07 5.14 25.02
N ASP A 199 20.31 5.56 25.28
CA ASP A 199 20.83 6.84 24.79
C ASP A 199 20.94 6.86 23.25
N ALA A 200 21.26 5.73 22.62
CA ALA A 200 21.28 5.63 21.16
C ALA A 200 19.88 5.74 20.56
N PHE A 201 18.91 5.03 21.14
CA PHE A 201 17.50 5.14 20.74
C PHE A 201 16.97 6.56 20.91
N ASP A 202 17.19 7.18 22.06
CA ASP A 202 16.67 8.51 22.38
C ASP A 202 17.25 9.58 21.43
N ARG A 203 18.54 9.48 21.07
CA ARG A 203 19.14 10.37 20.06
C ARG A 203 18.53 10.19 18.68
N ASN A 204 18.43 8.95 18.21
CA ASN A 204 17.91 8.68 16.87
C ASN A 204 16.43 9.08 16.76
N LEU A 205 15.63 8.78 17.78
CA LEU A 205 14.23 9.17 17.82
C LEU A 205 14.09 10.70 17.81
N HIS A 206 14.95 11.41 18.55
CA HIS A 206 14.92 12.87 18.59
C HIS A 206 15.21 13.52 17.23
N GLU A 207 16.20 13.02 16.49
CA GLU A 207 16.53 13.54 15.14
C GLU A 207 15.36 13.33 14.18
N ILE A 208 14.73 12.15 14.21
CA ILE A 208 13.56 11.85 13.36
C ILE A 208 12.36 12.71 13.76
N ASP A 209 12.10 12.87 15.06
CA ASP A 209 11.01 13.71 15.56
C ASP A 209 11.19 15.17 15.13
N GLN A 210 12.43 15.68 15.16
CA GLN A 210 12.74 17.03 14.69
C GLN A 210 12.43 17.18 13.18
N ALA A 211 12.78 16.19 12.36
CA ALA A 211 12.47 16.21 10.93
C ALA A 211 10.95 16.17 10.67
N VAL A 212 10.22 15.32 11.40
CA VAL A 212 8.75 15.25 11.31
C VAL A 212 8.12 16.60 11.67
N ASP A 213 8.57 17.24 12.74
CA ASP A 213 8.07 18.55 13.17
C ASP A 213 8.35 19.64 12.12
N GLU A 214 9.57 19.68 11.57
CA GLU A 214 9.96 20.65 10.53
C GLU A 214 9.09 20.53 9.28
N TYR A 215 8.93 19.32 8.73
CA TYR A 215 8.09 19.14 7.54
C TYR A 215 6.61 19.36 7.81
N THR A 216 6.15 19.06 9.04
CA THR A 216 4.77 19.35 9.44
C THR A 216 4.52 20.86 9.49
N GLU A 217 5.46 21.64 10.02
CA GLU A 217 5.37 23.12 10.05
C GLU A 217 5.37 23.70 8.63
N ILE A 218 6.27 23.24 7.75
CA ILE A 218 6.32 23.67 6.35
C ILE A 218 4.99 23.39 5.64
N LEU A 219 4.39 22.22 5.88
CA LEU A 219 3.11 21.85 5.27
C LEU A 219 1.90 22.60 5.86
N GLN A 220 1.99 23.11 7.09
CA GLN A 220 0.98 24.01 7.64
C GLN A 220 0.98 25.36 6.92
N GLU A 221 2.16 25.88 6.59
CA GLU A 221 2.31 27.13 5.84
C GLU A 221 2.00 26.94 4.35
N ASN A 222 2.48 25.84 3.76
CA ASN A 222 2.36 25.53 2.33
C ASN A 222 1.80 24.11 2.12
N PRO A 223 0.46 23.92 2.17
CA PRO A 223 -0.17 22.60 2.07
C PRO A 223 0.03 21.88 0.72
N GLN A 224 0.38 22.64 -0.34
CA GLN A 224 0.62 22.13 -1.69
C GLN A 224 2.09 21.84 -1.98
N ASP A 225 2.98 21.93 -0.99
CA ASP A 225 4.38 21.53 -1.17
C ASP A 225 4.49 20.00 -1.24
N GLU A 226 4.73 19.50 -2.45
CA GLU A 226 4.85 18.07 -2.74
C GLU A 226 6.13 17.49 -2.13
N LEU A 227 7.23 18.23 -2.13
CA LEU A 227 8.51 17.77 -1.59
C LEU A 227 8.42 17.59 -0.08
N SER A 228 7.89 18.59 0.65
CA SER A 228 7.71 18.46 2.10
C SER A 228 6.72 17.37 2.47
N SER A 229 5.74 17.07 1.61
CA SER A 229 4.86 15.92 1.80
C SER A 229 5.63 14.60 1.74
N GLU A 230 6.43 14.40 0.70
CA GLU A 230 7.22 13.18 0.53
C GLU A 230 8.26 13.02 1.65
N MET A 231 8.89 14.12 2.07
CA MET A 231 9.87 14.10 3.16
C MET A 231 9.23 13.81 4.52
N LEU A 232 8.04 14.36 4.81
CA LEU A 232 7.27 13.99 6.00
C LEU A 232 6.92 12.50 5.98
N ASP A 233 6.48 12.00 4.82
CA ASP A 233 6.11 10.60 4.68
C ASP A 233 7.32 9.68 4.90
N SER A 234 8.48 10.03 4.36
CA SER A 234 9.75 9.31 4.59
C SER A 234 10.16 9.33 6.07
N ALA A 235 10.07 10.48 6.73
CA ALA A 235 10.45 10.61 8.15
C ALA A 235 9.52 9.80 9.08
N LEU A 236 8.22 9.75 8.78
CA LEU A 236 7.26 8.92 9.52
C LEU A 236 7.52 7.42 9.34
N ASP A 237 7.88 7.00 8.13
CA ASP A 237 8.23 5.60 7.83
C ASP A 237 9.53 5.20 8.56
N GLU A 238 10.54 6.07 8.59
CA GLU A 238 11.78 5.86 9.35
C GLU A 238 11.52 5.77 10.87
N LYS A 239 10.67 6.66 11.41
CA LYS A 239 10.23 6.60 12.82
C LYS A 239 9.59 5.26 13.14
N MET A 240 8.70 4.79 12.26
CA MET A 240 8.00 3.52 12.45
C MET A 240 8.97 2.34 12.43
N GLU A 241 9.93 2.33 11.51
CA GLU A 241 10.93 1.27 11.40
C GLU A 241 11.88 1.26 12.61
N LEU A 242 12.33 2.42 13.08
CA LEU A 242 13.13 2.53 14.31
C LEU A 242 12.36 1.93 15.50
N LEU A 243 11.10 2.32 15.68
CA LEU A 243 10.27 1.81 16.77
C LEU A 243 10.04 0.30 16.64
N ARG A 244 9.83 -0.21 15.42
CA ARG A 244 9.65 -1.65 15.17
C ARG A 244 10.90 -2.43 15.57
N GLN A 245 12.07 -2.05 15.07
CA GLN A 245 13.35 -2.71 15.34
C GLN A 245 13.64 -2.78 16.85
N PHE A 246 13.48 -1.65 17.55
CA PHE A 246 13.72 -1.62 18.99
C PHE A 246 12.64 -2.34 19.79
N SER A 247 11.43 -2.49 19.26
CA SER A 247 10.40 -3.31 19.90
C SER A 247 10.69 -4.81 19.82
N GLU A 248 11.58 -5.26 18.94
CA GLU A 248 11.92 -6.68 18.76
C GLU A 248 13.11 -7.13 19.62
N LEU A 249 13.89 -6.19 20.17
CA LEU A 249 15.00 -6.39 21.11
C LEU A 249 14.51 -6.74 22.53
#